data_AF-A0A7W5PRY4-F1
#
_entry.id   AF-A0A7W5PRY4-F1
#
_cell.length_a   1.000
_cell.length_b   1.000
_cell.length_c   1.000
_cell.angle_alpha   90.00
_cell.angle_beta   90.00
_cell.angle_gamma   90.00
#
_symmetry.space_group_name_H-M   'P 1'
#
loop_
_entity.id
_entity.type
_entity.pdbx_description
1 polymer ?
#
loop_
_entity_poly.entity_id
_entity_poly.type
_entity_poly.pdbx_seq_one_letter_code
_entity_poly.pdbx_strand_id
1 'polypeptide(L)' 'MAIVGSPDTVLRTLEAYQKAGVETFILSGMPLLEEAYRFGEKVLPRLDVSREVSKARNYTWSTLFDRDLSTVKSA' A
#
# COMPACT_ATOMS: atom_id res chain seq x y z
N MET A 1 11.06 -1.85 7.11
CA MET A 1 10.51 -3.07 7.74
C MET A 1 10.01 -3.97 6.61
N ALA A 2 10.31 -5.27 6.63
CA ALA A 2 9.81 -6.21 5.62
C ALA A 2 8.86 -7.21 6.28
N ILE A 3 7.81 -7.61 5.57
CA ILE A 3 6.88 -8.66 6.03
C ILE A 3 7.37 -9.97 5.42
N VAL A 4 7.73 -10.95 6.25
CA VAL A 4 8.23 -12.26 5.82
C VAL A 4 7.31 -13.35 6.33
N GLY A 5 6.84 -14.23 5.44
CA GLY A 5 5.94 -15.33 5.80
C GLY A 5 5.04 -15.78 4.66
N SER A 6 3.95 -16.47 5.00
CA SER A 6 2.94 -16.91 4.04
C SER A 6 2.07 -15.74 3.54
N PRO A 7 1.33 -15.90 2.43
CA PRO A 7 0.35 -14.92 1.98
C PRO A 7 -0.65 -14.50 3.07
N ASP A 8 -1.05 -15.42 3.95
CA ASP A 8 -1.97 -15.13 5.05
C ASP A 8 -1.33 -14.25 6.13
N THR A 9 -0.02 -14.41 6.38
CA THR A 9 0.72 -13.50 7.26
C THR A 9 0.75 -12.10 6.68
N VAL A 10 1.04 -11.97 5.38
CA VAL A 10 1.03 -10.67 4.69
C VAL A 10 -0.34 -10.01 4.78
N LEU A 11 -1.41 -10.77 4.52
CA LEU A 11 -2.79 -10.27 4.59
C LEU A 11 -3.14 -9.75 5.98
N ARG A 12 -2.89 -10.54 7.04
CA ARG A 12 -3.15 -10.11 8.43
C ARG A 12 -2.39 -8.84 8.80
N THR A 13 -1.14 -8.71 8.34
CA THR A 13 -0.34 -7.51 8.61
C THR A 13 -0.91 -6.29 7.88
N LEU A 14 -1.29 -6.42 6.59
CA LEU A 14 -1.93 -5.33 5.85
C LEU A 14 -3.26 -4.91 6.48
N GLU A 15 -4.10 -5.86 6.90
CA GLU A 15 -5.36 -5.59 7.60
C GLU A 15 -5.14 -4.86 8.93
N ALA A 16 -4.10 -5.22 9.68
CA ALA A 16 -3.76 -4.52 10.92
C ALA A 16 -3.39 -3.05 10.65
N TYR A 17 -2.63 -2.78 9.58
CA TYR A 17 -2.31 -1.40 9.17
C TYR A 17 -3.54 -0.64 8.66
N GLN A 18 -4.43 -1.29 7.90
CA GLN A 18 -5.69 -0.67 7.47
C GLN A 18 -6.57 -0.29 8.67
N LYS A 19 -6.71 -1.18 9.66
CA LYS A 19 -7.43 -0.88 10.91
C LYS A 19 -6.80 0.26 11.72
N ALA A 20 -5.49 0.47 11.55
CA ALA A 20 -4.79 1.61 12.13
C ALA A 20 -4.90 2.91 11.29
N GLY A 21 -5.66 2.90 10.18
CA GLY A 21 -5.91 4.08 9.33
C GLY A 21 -4.91 4.26 8.18
N VAL A 22 -4.11 3.24 7.84
CA VAL A 22 -3.21 3.30 6.68
C VAL A 22 -3.98 2.97 5.39
N GLU A 23 -4.07 3.94 4.49
CA GLU A 23 -4.84 3.82 3.24
C GLU A 23 -3.99 3.50 2.01
N THR A 24 -2.70 3.87 2.03
CA THR A 24 -1.78 3.71 0.88
C THR A 24 -0.58 2.89 1.28
N PHE A 25 -0.27 1.88 0.46
CA PHE A 25 0.88 0.99 0.65
C PHE A 25 1.82 1.09 -0.55
N ILE A 26 3.08 1.37 -0.28
CA ILE A 26 4.16 1.24 -1.26
C ILE A 26 4.91 -0.04 -0.93
N LEU A 27 4.75 -1.07 -1.77
CA LEU A 27 5.33 -2.38 -1.57
C LEU A 27 6.58 -2.56 -2.43
N SER A 28 7.56 -3.27 -1.90
CA SER A 28 8.76 -3.71 -2.62
C SER A 28 9.15 -5.09 -2.13
N GLY A 29 9.71 -5.90 -3.02
CA GLY A 29 10.09 -7.29 -2.78
C GLY A 29 11.43 -7.63 -3.42
N MET A 30 12.01 -8.76 -3.00
CA MET A 30 13.30 -9.25 -3.49
C MET A 30 13.21 -10.76 -3.79
N PRO A 31 13.42 -11.20 -5.04
CA PRO A 31 13.56 -10.40 -6.26
C PRO A 31 12.23 -9.71 -6.65
N LEU A 32 12.31 -8.48 -7.16
CA LEU A 32 11.14 -7.60 -7.25
C LEU A 32 10.04 -8.12 -8.17
N LEU A 33 10.39 -8.63 -9.35
CA LEU A 33 9.42 -9.06 -10.35
C LEU A 33 8.64 -10.28 -9.86
N GLU A 34 9.35 -11.27 -9.35
CA GLU A 34 8.83 -12.53 -8.86
C GLU A 34 7.93 -12.31 -7.63
N GLU A 35 8.32 -11.41 -6.72
CA GLU A 35 7.46 -11.04 -5.59
C GLU A 35 6.23 -10.26 -6.04
N ALA A 36 6.34 -9.38 -7.04
CA ALA A 36 5.19 -8.68 -7.58
C ALA A 36 4.14 -9.65 -8.16
N TYR A 37 4.58 -10.65 -8.93
CA TYR A 37 3.69 -11.71 -9.42
C TYR A 37 3.09 -12.53 -8.28
N ARG A 38 3.92 -13.00 -7.34
CA ARG A 38 3.44 -13.80 -6.21
C ARG A 38 2.41 -13.05 -5.37
N PHE A 39 2.63 -11.76 -5.13
CA PHE A 39 1.68 -10.90 -4.41
C PHE A 39 0.38 -10.74 -5.20
N GLY A 40 0.50 -10.44 -6.51
CA GLY A 40 -0.63 -10.27 -7.42
C GLY A 40 -1.51 -11.52 -7.54
N GLU A 41 -0.92 -12.72 -7.44
CA GLU A 41 -1.64 -13.99 -7.51
C GLU A 41 -2.25 -14.42 -6.16
N LYS A 42 -1.52 -14.23 -5.06
CA LYS A 42 -1.86 -14.88 -3.78
C LYS A 42 -2.49 -13.95 -2.74
N VAL A 43 -2.19 -12.65 -2.80
CA VAL A 43 -2.63 -11.67 -1.79
C VAL A 43 -3.63 -10.68 -2.37
N LEU A 44 -3.29 -10.05 -3.50
CA LEU A 44 -4.12 -9.01 -4.11
C LEU A 44 -5.58 -9.44 -4.37
N PRO A 45 -5.90 -10.67 -4.81
CA PRO A 45 -7.30 -11.09 -5.02
C PRO A 45 -8.13 -11.19 -3.75
N ARG A 46 -7.48 -11.23 -2.57
CA ARG A 46 -8.11 -11.33 -1.25
C ARG A 46 -8.29 -9.97 -0.58
N LEU A 47 -7.74 -8.91 -1.15
CA LEU A 47 -7.90 -7.55 -0.64
C LEU A 47 -9.11 -6.88 -1.29
N ASP A 48 -9.88 -6.17 -0.48
CA ASP A 48 -10.96 -5.30 -0.97
C ASP A 48 -10.37 -3.96 -1.43
N VAL A 49 -9.77 -3.96 -2.62
CA VAL A 49 -9.18 -2.78 -3.24
C VAL A 49 -10.01 -2.34 -4.44
N SER A 50 -10.20 -1.02 -4.57
CA SER A 50 -10.77 -0.45 -5.80
C SER A 50 -9.90 -0.84 -6.99
N ARG A 51 -10.53 -1.45 -7.99
CA ARG A 51 -9.89 -1.79 -9.27
C ARG A 51 -10.06 -0.69 -10.31
N GLU A 52 -10.61 0.44 -9.91
CA GLU A 52 -10.65 1.61 -10.77
C GLU A 52 -9.22 2.08 -11.02
N VAL A 53 -8.80 2.02 -12.27
CA VAL A 53 -7.56 2.65 -12.70
C VAL A 53 -7.79 4.16 -12.57
N SER A 54 -7.42 4.74 -11.43
CA SER A 54 -7.46 6.18 -11.25
C SER A 54 -6.64 6.79 -12.39
N LYS A 55 -7.24 7.70 -13.18
CA LYS A 55 -6.50 8.51 -14.18
C LYS A 55 -5.21 8.97 -13.54
N ALA A 56 -4.08 8.49 -14.06
CA ALA A 56 -2.75 8.58 -13.46
C ALA A 56 -2.60 9.78 -12.52
N ARG A 57 -2.85 9.55 -11.22
CA ARG A 57 -2.43 10.51 -10.21
C ARG A 57 -0.91 10.37 -10.19
N ASN A 58 -0.21 11.42 -10.59
CA ASN A 58 1.24 11.44 -10.58
C ASN A 58 1.72 11.42 -9.13
N TYR A 59 1.82 10.23 -8.53
CA TYR A 59 2.38 10.01 -7.22
C TYR A 59 3.91 10.02 -7.31
N THR A 60 4.48 11.22 -7.44
CA THR A 60 5.92 11.43 -7.26
C THR A 60 6.26 11.52 -5.77
N TRP A 61 7.53 11.27 -5.41
CA TRP A 61 8.04 11.51 -4.06
C TRP A 61 7.71 12.91 -3.53
N SER A 62 7.64 13.94 -4.39
CA SER A 62 7.19 15.28 -3.99
C SER A 62 5.71 15.32 -3.65
N THR A 63 4.84 14.80 -4.52
CA THR A 63 3.37 14.87 -4.34
C THR A 63 2.81 13.93 -3.27
N LEU A 64 3.57 12.92 -2.84
CA LEU A 64 3.10 11.90 -1.90
C LEU A 64 3.43 12.24 -0.45
N PHE A 65 4.50 13.00 -0.20
CA PHE A 65 4.97 13.34 1.16
C PHE A 65 4.76 14.80 1.54
N ASP A 66 4.49 15.71 0.59
CA ASP A 66 3.99 17.06 0.92
C ASP A 66 2.54 16.96 1.38
N ARG A 67 2.37 16.66 2.67
CA ARG A 67 1.11 16.89 3.37
C ARG A 67 0.91 18.40 3.41
N ASP A 68 -0.20 18.90 2.86
CA ASP A 68 -0.55 20.30 3.01
C ASP A 68 -0.69 20.63 4.51
N LEU A 69 0.30 21.34 5.06
CA LEU A 69 0.33 21.76 6.46
C LEU A 69 -0.60 22.94 6.73
N SER A 70 -1.29 23.48 5.71
CA SER A 70 -2.24 24.58 5.88
C SER A 70 -3.43 24.21 6.79
N THR A 71 -3.79 22.93 6.85
CA THR A 71 -4.93 22.45 7.65
C THR A 71 -4.63 22.35 9.15
N VAL A 72 -3.36 22.51 9.57
CA VAL A 72 -2.94 22.38 10.98
C VAL A 72 -2.96 23.74 11.71
N LYS A 73 -3.18 24.86 11.01
CA LYS A 73 -3.06 26.22 11.57
C LYS A 73 -4.39 26.97 11.74
N SER A 74 -5.45 26.24 12.11
CA SER A 74 -6.71 26.84 12.57
C SER A 74 -7.21 26.17 13.85
N ALA A 75 -6.50 26.47 14.95
CA ALA A 75 -6.96 26.35 16.33
C ALA A 75 -6.29 27.43 17.16
#